data_AF-A0A6C0CCD4-F1
#
_entry.id   AF-A0A6C0CCD4-F1
#
_cell.length_a   1.000
_cell.length_b   1.000
_cell.length_c   1.000
_cell.angle_alpha   90.00
_cell.angle_beta   90.00
_cell.angle_gamma   90.00
#
_symmetry.space_group_name_H-M   'P 1'
#
loop_
_entity.id
_entity.type
_entity.pdbx_description
1 polymer ?
#
loop_
_entity_poly.entity_id
_entity_poly.type
_entity_poly.pdbx_seq_one_letter_code
_entity_poly.pdbx_strand_id
1 'polypeptide(L)'
;MELAHEDLYRKHDQLANLKRQTYEQIYKRCANTIKYTADIGELFCIFKIPNFLFGSDYPIINIPSCARYITEKLKKISKQMKTTFVEPDILIIDWRRDVDV
;
A
#
# COMPACT_ATOMS: atom_id res chain seq x y z
N MET A 1 -16.64 22.62 -25.67
CA MET A 1 -15.85 22.69 -24.43
C MET A 1 -14.41 22.40 -24.84
N GLU A 2 -13.61 23.43 -25.08
CA GLU A 2 -12.20 23.25 -25.47
C GLU A 2 -11.40 22.73 -24.25
N LEU A 3 -10.62 21.67 -24.45
CA LEU A 3 -9.71 21.16 -23.43
C LEU A 3 -8.48 22.05 -23.38
N ALA A 4 -8.52 23.10 -22.55
CA ALA A 4 -7.34 23.91 -22.26
C ALA A 4 -6.26 23.02 -21.61
N HIS A 5 -5.01 23.18 -22.05
CA HIS A 5 -3.88 22.36 -21.58
C HIS A 5 -3.72 22.42 -20.05
N GLU A 6 -3.92 23.59 -19.45
CA GLU A 6 -3.84 23.80 -17.99
C GLU A 6 -4.90 22.99 -17.22
N ASP A 7 -6.10 22.82 -17.80
CA ASP A 7 -7.17 22.03 -17.18
C ASP A 7 -6.85 20.53 -17.14
N LEU A 8 -6.09 20.04 -18.12
CA LEU A 8 -5.63 18.65 -18.16
C LEU A 8 -4.60 18.36 -17.07
N TYR A 9 -3.61 19.23 -16.90
CA TYR A 9 -2.59 19.08 -15.85
C TYR A 9 -3.19 19.20 -14.45
N ARG A 10 -4.07 20.17 -14.24
CA ARG A 10 -4.77 20.33 -12.96
C ARG A 10 -5.55 19.07 -12.56
N LYS A 11 -6.28 18.46 -13.51
CA LYS A 11 -7.02 17.20 -13.26
C LYS A 11 -6.08 16.04 -12.98
N HIS A 12 -4.97 15.94 -13.71
CA HIS A 12 -3.95 14.92 -13.46
C HIS A 12 -3.40 15.00 -12.03
N ASP A 13 -3.02 16.20 -11.58
CA ASP A 13 -2.43 16.40 -10.26
C ASP A 13 -3.44 16.13 -9.13
N GLN A 14 -4.71 16.51 -9.33
CA GLN A 14 -5.80 16.15 -8.43
C GLN A 14 -5.92 14.63 -8.29
N LEU A 15 -5.99 13.89 -9.39
CA LEU A 15 -6.08 12.42 -9.37
C LEU A 15 -4.84 11.78 -8.74
N ALA A 16 -3.65 12.30 -9.01
CA ALA A 16 -2.41 11.83 -8.40
C ALA A 16 -2.44 12.00 -6.88
N ASN A 17 -2.95 13.14 -6.39
CA ASN A 17 -3.10 13.38 -4.95
C ASN A 17 -4.14 12.44 -4.32
N LEU A 18 -5.30 12.23 -4.94
CA LEU A 18 -6.34 11.31 -4.44
C LEU A 18 -5.84 9.86 -4.39
N LYS A 19 -5.12 9.42 -5.42
CA LYS A 19 -4.45 8.11 -5.46
C LYS A 19 -3.49 7.95 -4.29
N ARG A 20 -2.65 8.96 -4.04
CA ARG A 20 -1.69 8.96 -2.92
C ARG A 20 -2.40 8.88 -1.57
N GLN A 21 -3.46 9.66 -1.36
CA GLN A 21 -4.26 9.64 -0.13
C GLN A 21 -4.89 8.26 0.09
N THR A 22 -5.41 7.64 -0.97
CA THR A 22 -5.99 6.29 -0.90
C THR A 22 -4.93 5.25 -0.53
N TYR A 23 -3.75 5.31 -1.15
CA TYR A 23 -2.66 4.40 -0.83
C TYR A 23 -2.16 4.59 0.61
N GLU A 24 -2.18 5.81 1.13
CA GLU A 24 -1.89 6.09 2.54
C GLU A 24 -2.88 5.38 3.47
N GLN A 25 -4.18 5.41 3.15
CA GLN A 25 -5.20 4.72 3.94
C GLN A 25 -5.00 3.20 3.94
N ILE A 26 -4.71 2.61 2.79
CA ILE A 26 -4.42 1.18 2.67
C ILE A 26 -3.14 0.82 3.42
N TYR A 27 -2.09 1.66 3.31
CA TYR A 27 -0.86 1.50 4.06
C TYR A 27 -1.10 1.51 5.58
N LYS A 28 -1.93 2.42 6.10
CA LYS A 28 -2.29 2.45 7.53
C LYS A 28 -2.97 1.15 7.97
N ARG A 29 -3.85 0.59 7.14
CA ARG A 29 -4.47 -0.72 7.41
C ARG A 29 -3.42 -1.83 7.46
N CYS A 30 -2.51 -1.87 6.49
CA CYS A 30 -1.38 -2.80 6.46
C CYS A 30 -0.50 -2.68 7.72
N ALA A 31 -0.11 -1.46 8.10
CA ALA A 31 0.67 -1.21 9.30
C ALA A 31 -0.05 -1.66 10.59
N ASN A 32 -1.37 -1.49 10.66
CA ASN A 32 -2.16 -2.01 11.78
C ASN A 32 -2.20 -3.53 11.81
N THR A 33 -2.32 -4.19 10.65
CA THR A 33 -2.24 -5.66 10.55
C THR A 33 -0.88 -6.15 11.06
N ILE A 34 0.23 -5.53 10.64
CA ILE A 34 1.57 -5.87 11.13
C ILE A 34 1.65 -5.74 12.66
N LYS A 35 1.19 -4.62 13.23
CA LYS A 35 1.19 -4.40 14.68
C LYS A 35 0.39 -5.47 15.42
N TYR A 36 -0.84 -5.72 14.98
CA TYR A 36 -1.69 -6.74 15.56
C TYR A 36 -1.03 -8.13 15.50
N THR A 37 -0.43 -8.48 14.37
CA THR A 37 0.28 -9.75 14.20
C THR A 37 1.52 -9.84 15.10
N ALA A 38 2.27 -8.75 15.27
CA ALA A 38 3.38 -8.69 16.20
C ALA A 38 2.93 -8.81 17.67
N ASP A 39 1.79 -8.20 18.03
CA ASP A 39 1.24 -8.23 19.39
C ASP A 39 0.83 -9.65 19.81
N ILE A 40 0.49 -10.52 18.86
CA ILE A 40 0.22 -11.95 19.12
C ILE A 40 1.46 -12.85 19.05
N GLY A 41 2.65 -12.27 18.84
CA GLY A 41 3.94 -12.97 18.86
C GLY A 41 4.42 -13.51 17.51
N GLU A 42 3.70 -13.24 16.43
CA GLU A 42 4.08 -13.68 15.08
C GLU A 42 5.08 -12.71 14.44
N LEU A 43 5.94 -13.25 13.57
CA LEU A 43 7.00 -12.49 12.90
C LEU A 43 6.78 -12.29 11.40
N PHE A 44 5.63 -12.73 10.90
CA PHE A 44 5.23 -12.54 9.52
C PHE A 44 3.72 -12.35 9.43
N CYS A 45 3.25 -11.63 8.42
CA CYS A 45 1.82 -11.51 8.12
C CYS A 45 1.54 -11.50 6.63
N ILE A 46 0.27 -11.77 6.31
CA ILE A 46 -0.27 -11.71 4.95
C ILE A 46 -1.27 -10.56 4.92
N PHE A 47 -1.07 -9.61 4.02
CA PHE A 47 -1.95 -8.48 3.81
C PHE A 47 -2.55 -8.52 2.41
N LYS A 48 -3.88 -8.57 2.32
CA LYS A 48 -4.59 -8.48 1.04
C LYS A 48 -4.90 -7.03 0.71
N ILE A 49 -4.42 -6.57 -0.45
CA ILE A 49 -4.70 -5.24 -0.96
C ILE A 49 -6.13 -5.23 -1.50
N PRO A 50 -7.00 -4.32 -1.03
CA PRO A 50 -8.35 -4.23 -1.58
C PRO A 50 -8.31 -3.76 -3.04
N ASN A 51 -9.04 -4.44 -3.91
CA ASN A 51 -9.26 -4.00 -5.29
C ASN A 51 -10.16 -2.75 -5.38
N PHE A 52 -11.02 -2.57 -4.37
CA PHE A 52 -11.98 -1.48 -4.27
C PHE A 52 -12.08 -0.93 -2.84
N LEU A 53 -12.20 0.39 -2.70
CA LEU A 53 -12.33 1.06 -1.40
C LEU A 53 -13.59 1.94 -1.34
N PHE A 54 -14.57 1.52 -0.54
CA PHE A 54 -15.77 2.33 -0.27
C PHE A 54 -15.43 3.63 0.47
N GLY A 55 -16.10 4.72 0.08
CA GLY A 55 -15.91 6.02 0.71
C GLY A 55 -14.58 6.73 0.35
N SER A 56 -13.90 6.29 -0.71
CA SER A 56 -12.72 6.96 -1.25
C SER A 56 -13.03 7.67 -2.58
N ASP A 57 -12.47 8.86 -2.76
CA ASP A 57 -12.52 9.61 -4.02
C ASP A 57 -11.69 8.96 -5.14
N TYR A 58 -10.83 7.98 -4.80
CA TYR A 58 -10.12 7.11 -5.75
C TYR A 58 -10.38 5.64 -5.39
N PRO A 59 -11.55 5.07 -5.75
CA PRO A 59 -12.00 3.81 -5.19
C PRO A 59 -11.42 2.57 -5.88
N ILE A 60 -11.06 2.65 -7.17
CA ILE A 60 -10.48 1.52 -7.93
C ILE A 60 -8.97 1.53 -7.77
N ILE A 61 -8.44 0.47 -7.17
CA ILE A 61 -7.03 0.43 -6.79
C ILE A 61 -6.22 -0.25 -7.90
N ASN A 62 -5.23 0.45 -8.43
CA ASN A 62 -4.15 -0.20 -9.15
C ASN A 62 -3.29 -0.97 -8.14
N ILE A 63 -3.55 -2.28 -8.01
CA ILE A 63 -2.94 -3.15 -7.00
C ILE A 63 -1.40 -3.17 -7.09
N PRO A 64 -0.76 -3.37 -8.26
CA PRO A 64 0.70 -3.39 -8.35
C PRO A 64 1.34 -2.06 -7.88
N SER A 65 0.72 -0.93 -8.23
CA SER A 65 1.19 0.39 -7.77
C SER A 65 1.01 0.57 -6.27
N CYS A 66 -0.08 0.05 -5.69
CA CYS A 66 -0.34 0.11 -4.25
C CYS A 66 0.63 -0.79 -3.47
N ALA A 67 0.86 -2.02 -3.94
CA ALA A 67 1.86 -2.94 -3.40
C ALA A 67 3.24 -2.28 -3.36
N ARG A 68 3.69 -1.73 -4.49
CA ARG A 68 4.96 -1.00 -4.57
C ARG A 68 5.02 0.17 -3.58
N TYR A 69 3.94 0.95 -3.47
CA TYR A 69 3.88 2.08 -2.53
C TYR A 69 4.04 1.61 -1.08
N ILE A 70 3.34 0.55 -0.67
CA ILE A 70 3.42 -0.03 0.67
C ILE A 70 4.82 -0.58 0.94
N THR A 71 5.38 -1.36 0.01
CA THR A 71 6.74 -1.90 0.09
C THR A 71 7.78 -0.80 0.30
N GLU A 72 7.76 0.26 -0.51
CA GLU A 72 8.71 1.36 -0.38
C GLU A 72 8.57 2.11 0.96
N LYS A 73 7.35 2.19 1.51
CA LYS A 73 7.16 2.75 2.85
C LYS A 73 7.72 1.87 3.95
N LEU A 74 7.43 0.56 3.91
CA LEU A 74 7.92 -0.38 4.91
C LEU A 74 9.46 -0.46 4.91
N LYS A 75 10.06 -0.47 3.71
CA LYS A 75 11.52 -0.45 3.53
C LYS A 75 12.20 0.79 4.11
N LYS A 76 11.51 1.95 4.12
CA LYS A 76 12.01 3.17 4.77
C LYS A 76 12.02 3.08 6.30
N ILE A 77 11.19 2.22 6.88
CA ILE A 77 11.07 2.05 8.34
C ILE A 77 12.10 1.05 8.84
N SER A 78 12.25 -0.10 8.16
CA SER A 78 13.21 -1.13 8.55
C SER A 78 13.82 -1.80 7.34
N LYS A 79 15.15 -1.93 7.34
CA LYS A 79 15.89 -2.71 6.33
C LYS A 79 15.68 -4.22 6.45
N GLN A 80 15.22 -4.69 7.61
CA GLN A 80 14.99 -6.11 7.89
C GLN A 80 13.60 -6.57 7.41
N MET A 81 12.68 -5.63 7.16
CA MET A 81 11.37 -5.96 6.61
C MET A 81 11.49 -6.42 5.16
N LYS A 82 11.20 -7.70 4.92
CA LYS A 82 11.10 -8.29 3.60
C LYS A 82 9.63 -8.27 3.19
N THR A 83 9.35 -7.78 1.98
CA THR A 83 7.99 -7.79 1.42
C THR A 83 7.97 -8.49 0.08
N THR A 84 7.07 -9.45 -0.09
CA THR A 84 6.88 -10.20 -1.34
C THR A 84 5.47 -9.97 -1.85
N PHE A 85 5.34 -9.44 -3.06
CA PHE A 85 4.07 -9.34 -3.74
C PHE A 85 3.76 -10.65 -4.45
N VAL A 86 2.57 -11.19 -4.19
CA VAL A 86 2.04 -12.41 -4.80
C VAL A 86 0.75 -12.03 -5.52
N GLU A 87 0.69 -12.30 -6.81
CA GLU A 87 -0.49 -12.02 -7.60
C GLU A 87 -1.71 -12.84 -7.12
N PRO A 88 -2.92 -12.27 -7.18
CA PRO A 88 -3.24 -10.97 -7.79
C PRO A 88 -3.11 -9.77 -6.84
N ASP A 89 -3.18 -9.97 -5.52
CA ASP A 89 -3.39 -8.86 -4.57
C ASP A 89 -2.81 -9.08 -3.16
N ILE A 90 -1.89 -10.02 -3.01
CA ILE A 90 -1.33 -10.39 -1.71
C ILE A 90 0.04 -9.75 -1.51
N LEU A 91 0.26 -9.19 -0.33
CA LEU A 91 1.56 -8.77 0.16
C LEU A 91 1.93 -9.62 1.38
N ILE A 92 2.96 -10.44 1.23
CA ILE A 92 3.58 -11.16 2.34
C ILE A 92 4.62 -10.23 2.96
N ILE A 93 4.56 -10.06 4.28
CA ILE A 93 5.41 -9.15 5.03
C ILE A 93 6.08 -9.94 6.13
N ASP A 94 7.40 -9.97 6.13
CA ASP A 94 8.21 -10.79 7.02
C ASP A 94 9.28 -9.92 7.69
N TRP A 95 9.33 -9.97 9.01
CA TRP A 95 10.32 -9.27 9.82
C TRP A 95 11.08 -10.21 10.76
N ARG A 96 11.13 -11.50 10.43
CA ARG A 96 12.03 -12.47 11.06
C ARG A 96 13.48 -12.05 10.87
N ARG A 97 14.28 -12.20 11.92
CA ARG A 97 15.73 -12.09 11.83
C ARG A 97 16.28 -13.38 11.25
N ASP A 98 17.53 -13.34 10.78
CA ASP A 98 18.17 -14.53 10.20
C ASP A 98 18.31 -15.69 11.20
N VAL A 99 18.25 -15.41 12.52
CA VAL A 99 18.25 -16.43 13.59
C VAL A 99 16.88 -17.06 13.85
N ASP A 100 15.81 -16.46 13.32
CA ASP A 100 14.43 -16.91 13.49
C ASP A 100 13.97 -17.82 12.31
N VAL A 101 14.86 -18.11 11.36
CA VAL A 101 14.63 -18.93 10.14
C VAL A 101 15.35 -20.27 10.24
#